data_AF-A0A6S7BND4-F1
#
_entry.id   AF-A0A6S7BND4-F1
#
_cell.length_a   1.000
_cell.length_b   1.000
_cell.length_c   1.000
_cell.angle_alpha   90.00
_cell.angle_beta   90.00
_cell.angle_gamma   90.00
#
_symmetry.space_group_name_H-M   'P 1'
#
loop_
_entity.id
_entity.type
_entity.pdbx_description
1 polymer ?
#
loop_
_entity_poly.entity_id
_entity_poly.type
_entity_poly.pdbx_seq_one_letter_code
_entity_poly.pdbx_strand_id
1 'polypeptide(L)'
;MENNRLKTVVEDLEQVLLEFMRKHHVTHEEYRLATDLLIHTVKAGEESLLYDVFFEAQATDLGNVGRKGSPEAIEGPFYLTGAPELNAPYVMPQRPEEAGDLLFFKGRVTNAEGQPIAGVELDVWHADAFGLYSNIHPNIPEWNLRGRFHTDDSGNFEVRTILPPPYEIPKDGPTGTVLAALGRHFFRPAHLHVKVCHPDYQALTSQLYFSGGEYLDSDVASAVRGGLIADLIKHEADSEKSKRNLSAPYFELTYDFALTPRKLSTK
;
A
#
# COMPACT_ATOMS: atom_id res chain seq x y z
N MET A 1 4.65 22.99 -28.16
CA MET A 1 5.13 23.75 -26.99
C MET A 1 6.21 22.90 -26.35
N GLU A 2 7.46 23.36 -26.34
CA GLU A 2 8.52 22.72 -25.54
C GLU A 2 8.02 22.59 -24.10
N ASN A 3 8.20 21.40 -23.51
CA ASN A 3 7.75 21.12 -22.15
C ASN A 3 8.69 21.83 -21.16
N ASN A 4 8.49 23.14 -20.99
CA ASN A 4 9.30 23.99 -20.11
C ASN A 4 9.38 23.43 -18.68
N ARG A 5 8.34 22.72 -18.21
CA ARG A 5 8.36 22.07 -16.89
C ARG A 5 9.35 20.91 -16.84
N LEU A 6 9.36 20.04 -17.86
CA LEU A 6 10.33 18.94 -17.93
C LEU A 6 11.75 19.46 -17.91
N LYS A 7 12.04 20.47 -18.74
CA LYS A 7 13.37 21.09 -18.80
C LYS A 7 13.79 21.62 -17.42
N THR A 8 12.94 22.43 -16.78
CA THR A 8 13.24 22.99 -15.45
C THR A 8 13.51 21.91 -14.40
N VAL A 9 12.71 20.84 -14.33
CA VAL A 9 12.88 19.79 -13.31
C VAL A 9 14.16 19.00 -13.54
N VAL A 10 14.48 18.68 -14.80
CA VAL A 10 15.66 17.88 -15.12
C VAL A 10 16.94 18.67 -14.88
N GLU A 11 16.99 19.93 -15.31
CA GLU A 11 18.17 20.81 -15.09
C GLU A 11 18.41 21.05 -13.59
N ASP A 12 17.35 21.24 -12.80
CA ASP A 12 17.46 21.42 -11.35
C ASP A 12 17.94 20.14 -10.64
N LEU A 13 17.38 18.98 -11.00
CA LEU A 13 17.82 17.69 -10.47
C LEU A 13 19.29 17.41 -10.80
N GLU A 14 19.73 17.71 -12.02
CA GLU A 14 21.14 17.61 -12.42
C GLU A 14 22.03 18.48 -11.51
N GLN A 15 21.65 19.74 -11.29
CA GLN A 15 22.42 20.62 -10.41
C GLN A 15 22.49 20.09 -8.97
N VAL A 16 21.37 19.63 -8.41
CA VAL A 16 21.33 19.04 -7.05
C VAL A 16 22.28 17.85 -6.94
N LEU A 17 22.30 16.95 -7.93
CA LEU A 17 23.19 15.78 -7.92
C LEU A 17 24.66 16.19 -8.06
N LEU A 18 24.98 17.15 -8.93
CA LEU A 18 26.34 17.67 -9.08
C LEU A 18 26.84 18.38 -7.82
N GLU A 19 25.97 19.14 -7.15
CA GLU A 19 26.27 19.77 -5.85
C GLU A 19 26.47 18.75 -4.75
N PHE A 20 25.65 17.70 -4.70
CA PHE A 20 25.83 16.58 -3.79
C PHE A 20 27.20 15.91 -3.98
N MET A 21 27.58 15.61 -5.23
CA MET A 21 28.88 15.02 -5.55
C MET A 21 30.04 15.91 -5.10
N ARG A 22 29.95 17.23 -5.34
CA ARG A 22 30.96 18.21 -4.89
C ARG A 22 31.05 18.25 -3.37
N LYS A 23 29.92 18.35 -2.68
CA LYS A 23 29.83 18.42 -1.21
C LYS A 23 30.48 17.21 -0.55
N HIS A 24 30.24 16.02 -1.07
CA HIS A 24 30.73 14.77 -0.51
C HIS A 24 32.05 14.29 -1.14
N HIS A 25 32.64 15.05 -2.06
CA HIS A 25 33.87 14.70 -2.77
C HIS A 25 33.80 13.31 -3.44
N VAL A 26 32.65 12.98 -4.03
CA VAL A 26 32.40 11.68 -4.65
C VAL A 26 33.46 11.41 -5.71
N THR A 27 34.23 10.35 -5.51
CA THR A 27 35.29 9.92 -6.42
C THR A 27 34.71 9.25 -7.65
N HIS A 28 35.51 9.12 -8.71
CA HIS A 28 35.10 8.36 -9.89
C HIS A 28 34.84 6.87 -9.57
N GLU A 29 35.56 6.29 -8.60
CA GLU A 29 35.34 4.91 -8.16
C GLU A 29 33.97 4.74 -7.49
N GLU A 30 33.64 5.60 -6.51
CA GLU A 30 32.32 5.60 -5.85
C GLU A 30 31.18 5.83 -6.84
N TYR A 31 31.36 6.74 -7.81
CA TYR A 31 30.40 6.97 -8.88
C TYR A 31 30.14 5.71 -9.71
N ARG A 32 31.20 4.94 -10.03
CA ARG A 32 31.07 3.68 -10.78
C ARG A 32 30.35 2.61 -9.95
N LEU A 33 30.68 2.48 -8.67
CA LEU A 33 29.97 1.57 -7.76
C LEU A 33 28.48 1.91 -7.64
N ALA A 34 28.13 3.19 -7.52
CA ALA A 34 26.73 3.63 -7.49
C ALA A 34 26.01 3.36 -8.82
N THR A 35 26.70 3.52 -9.96
CA THR A 35 26.14 3.20 -11.28
C THR A 35 25.90 1.70 -11.42
N ASP A 36 26.85 0.86 -11.01
CA ASP A 36 26.73 -0.59 -11.06
C ASP A 36 25.61 -1.10 -10.15
N LEU A 37 25.42 -0.49 -8.98
CA LEU A 37 24.29 -0.76 -8.10
C LEU A 37 22.96 -0.51 -8.82
N LEU A 38 22.77 0.65 -9.45
CA LEU A 38 21.54 0.96 -10.18
C LEU A 38 21.29 0.00 -11.36
N ILE A 39 22.35 -0.36 -12.10
CA ILE A 39 22.25 -1.35 -13.19
C ILE A 39 21.84 -2.71 -12.63
N HIS A 40 22.40 -3.12 -11.48
CA HIS A 40 22.05 -4.37 -10.83
C HIS A 40 20.60 -4.35 -10.33
N THR A 41 20.14 -3.25 -9.74
CA THR A 41 18.73 -3.06 -9.32
C THR A 41 17.78 -3.36 -10.47
N VAL A 42 18.00 -2.76 -11.65
CA VAL A 42 17.15 -2.99 -12.84
C VAL A 42 17.24 -4.44 -13.32
N LYS A 43 18.43 -5.04 -13.33
CA LYS A 43 18.59 -6.46 -13.74
C LYS A 43 17.90 -7.44 -12.79
N ALA A 44 17.82 -7.09 -11.51
CA ALA A 44 17.13 -7.87 -10.50
C ALA A 44 15.60 -7.66 -10.52
N GLY A 45 15.09 -6.68 -11.29
CA GLY A 45 13.68 -6.29 -11.25
C GLY A 45 13.28 -5.60 -9.95
N GLU A 46 14.24 -4.97 -9.26
CA GLU A 46 14.02 -4.28 -7.98
C GLU A 46 13.92 -2.76 -8.13
N GLU A 47 13.84 -2.22 -9.35
CA GLU A 47 13.82 -0.77 -9.57
C GLU A 47 12.65 -0.11 -8.82
N SER A 48 11.44 -0.67 -8.90
CA SER A 48 10.30 -0.18 -8.13
C SER A 48 10.56 -0.28 -6.63
N LEU A 49 11.03 -1.43 -6.13
CA LEU A 49 11.30 -1.60 -4.70
C LEU A 49 12.31 -0.57 -4.17
N LEU A 50 13.38 -0.29 -4.93
CA LEU A 50 14.37 0.72 -4.55
C LEU A 50 13.72 2.11 -4.48
N TYR A 51 12.91 2.49 -5.47
CA TYR A 51 12.26 3.80 -5.45
C TYR A 51 11.21 3.93 -4.33
N ASP A 52 10.48 2.86 -4.05
CA ASP A 52 9.44 2.83 -3.02
C ASP A 52 10.04 2.99 -1.62
N VAL A 53 11.14 2.28 -1.33
CA VAL A 53 11.83 2.30 -0.04
C VAL A 53 12.42 3.67 0.30
N PHE A 54 12.91 4.40 -0.71
CA PHE A 54 13.69 5.62 -0.48
C PHE A 54 12.96 6.93 -0.83
N PHE A 55 11.94 6.89 -1.71
CA PHE A 55 11.39 8.13 -2.28
C PHE A 55 9.87 8.21 -2.36
N GLU A 56 9.14 7.10 -2.54
CA GLU A 56 7.70 7.14 -2.82
C GLU A 56 6.89 7.79 -1.68
N ALA A 57 7.27 7.55 -0.42
CA ALA A 57 6.63 8.19 0.73
C ALA A 57 6.63 9.72 0.64
N GLN A 58 7.72 10.32 0.16
CA GLN A 58 7.81 11.78 -0.01
C GLN A 58 6.84 12.29 -1.08
N ALA A 59 6.60 11.53 -2.15
CA ALA A 59 5.62 11.89 -3.18
C ALA A 59 4.20 11.89 -2.60
N THR A 60 3.87 10.87 -1.80
CA THR A 60 2.55 10.78 -1.14
C THR A 60 2.35 11.86 -0.08
N ASP A 61 3.40 12.25 0.66
CA ASP A 61 3.34 13.37 1.60
C ASP A 61 2.99 14.69 0.90
N LEU A 62 3.60 14.94 -0.27
CA LEU A 62 3.28 16.12 -1.08
C LEU A 62 1.84 16.07 -1.61
N GLY A 63 1.37 14.89 -2.03
CA GLY A 63 -0.02 14.66 -2.46
C GLY A 63 -1.05 14.85 -1.34
N ASN A 64 -0.63 14.64 -0.09
CA ASN A 64 -1.47 14.82 1.09
C ASN A 64 -1.55 16.27 1.60
N VAL A 65 -0.66 17.16 1.15
CA VAL A 65 -0.70 18.58 1.59
C VAL A 65 -2.02 19.23 1.17
N GLY A 66 -2.84 19.61 2.15
CA GLY A 66 -4.13 20.26 1.92
C GLY A 66 -5.23 19.33 1.40
N ARG A 67 -5.01 18.01 1.41
CA ARG A 67 -6.02 17.01 1.06
C ARG A 67 -7.15 17.04 2.09
N LYS A 68 -8.40 17.01 1.61
CA LYS A 68 -9.60 16.99 2.45
C LYS A 68 -10.18 15.59 2.68
N GLY A 69 -9.87 14.64 1.81
CA GLY A 69 -10.26 13.24 1.94
C GLY A 69 -9.26 12.40 2.74
N SER A 70 -9.46 11.09 2.75
CA SER A 70 -8.53 10.15 3.37
C SER A 70 -7.12 10.28 2.77
N PRO A 71 -6.07 10.14 3.59
CA PRO A 71 -4.70 10.31 3.13
C PRO A 71 -4.29 9.21 2.14
N GLU A 72 -3.53 9.62 1.12
CA GLU A 72 -2.80 8.73 0.24
C GLU A 72 -1.66 8.06 1.00
N ALA A 73 -1.32 6.84 0.58
CA ALA A 73 -0.12 6.14 0.98
C ALA A 73 0.55 5.58 -0.27
N ILE A 74 1.77 5.09 -0.09
CA ILE A 74 2.54 4.50 -1.18
C ILE A 74 1.76 3.33 -1.80
N GLU A 75 1.89 3.10 -3.10
CA GLU A 75 1.28 1.94 -3.76
C GLU A 75 2.07 0.67 -3.43
N GLY A 76 3.40 0.80 -3.39
CA GLY A 76 4.33 -0.32 -3.34
C GLY A 76 4.38 -1.09 -4.66
N PRO A 77 5.30 -2.05 -4.78
CA PRO A 77 5.67 -2.60 -6.08
C PRO A 77 4.76 -3.76 -6.54
N PHE A 78 3.75 -4.12 -5.74
CA PHE A 78 3.00 -5.38 -5.89
C PHE A 78 1.53 -5.18 -6.31
N TYR A 79 1.14 -3.97 -6.68
CA TYR A 79 -0.16 -3.74 -7.30
C TYR A 79 -0.21 -4.37 -8.71
N LEU A 80 -1.34 -4.99 -9.06
CA LEU A 80 -1.59 -5.57 -10.37
C LEU A 80 -3.03 -5.28 -10.78
N THR A 81 -3.21 -4.82 -12.01
CA THR A 81 -4.56 -4.66 -12.59
C THR A 81 -5.16 -6.02 -12.95
N GLY A 82 -6.50 -6.13 -12.89
CA GLY A 82 -7.22 -7.32 -13.32
C GLY A 82 -7.59 -8.31 -12.21
N ALA A 83 -7.45 -7.92 -10.94
CA ALA A 83 -7.97 -8.71 -9.83
C ALA A 83 -9.48 -9.03 -10.01
N PRO A 84 -9.94 -10.20 -9.55
CA PRO A 84 -11.32 -10.64 -9.76
C PRO A 84 -12.30 -9.70 -9.05
N GLU A 85 -13.42 -9.42 -9.72
CA GLU A 85 -14.56 -8.75 -9.11
C GLU A 85 -15.36 -9.75 -8.28
N LEU A 86 -15.65 -9.40 -7.03
CA LEU A 86 -16.29 -10.27 -6.06
C LEU A 86 -17.79 -9.98 -5.99
N ASN A 87 -18.57 -10.98 -5.61
CA ASN A 87 -20.00 -10.84 -5.32
C ASN A 87 -20.24 -10.84 -3.81
N ALA A 88 -21.24 -10.09 -3.36
CA ALA A 88 -21.62 -10.08 -1.94
C ALA A 88 -22.24 -11.43 -1.51
N PRO A 89 -21.97 -11.93 -0.28
CA PRO A 89 -21.03 -11.40 0.69
C PRO A 89 -19.57 -11.55 0.20
N TYR A 90 -18.78 -10.46 0.28
CA TYR A 90 -17.46 -10.45 -0.30
C TYR A 90 -16.48 -11.29 0.53
N VAL A 91 -15.80 -12.22 -0.14
CA VAL A 91 -14.74 -13.04 0.44
C VAL A 91 -13.55 -12.97 -0.51
N MET A 92 -12.39 -12.59 0.00
CA MET A 92 -11.17 -12.54 -0.82
C MET A 92 -10.87 -13.94 -1.38
N PRO A 93 -10.38 -14.04 -2.63
CA PRO A 93 -9.89 -15.30 -3.17
C PRO A 93 -8.81 -15.84 -2.24
N GLN A 94 -8.87 -17.12 -1.91
CA GLN A 94 -7.95 -17.73 -0.96
C GLN A 94 -7.85 -19.23 -1.23
N ARG A 95 -6.73 -19.86 -0.85
CA ARG A 95 -6.58 -21.31 -0.93
C ARG A 95 -7.47 -22.01 0.10
N PRO A 96 -7.81 -23.30 -0.10
CA PRO A 96 -8.40 -24.10 0.97
C PRO A 96 -7.54 -24.03 2.22
N GLU A 97 -8.18 -23.83 3.37
CA GLU A 97 -7.49 -23.73 4.67
C GLU A 97 -6.39 -22.64 4.69
N GLU A 98 -6.68 -21.48 4.09
CA GLU A 98 -5.80 -20.31 4.12
C GLU A 98 -5.35 -20.02 5.56
N ALA A 99 -4.04 -19.97 5.75
CA ALA A 99 -3.43 -19.74 7.05
C ALA A 99 -3.60 -18.27 7.46
N GLY A 100 -3.66 -18.01 8.76
CA GLY A 100 -3.83 -16.67 9.31
C GLY A 100 -5.16 -16.51 10.05
N ASP A 101 -5.22 -15.49 10.89
CA ASP A 101 -6.43 -15.20 11.66
C ASP A 101 -7.48 -14.57 10.76
N LEU A 102 -8.75 -14.92 10.97
CA LEU A 102 -9.85 -14.40 10.19
C LEU A 102 -10.02 -12.90 10.40
N LEU A 103 -10.16 -12.13 9.33
CA LEU A 103 -10.35 -10.68 9.34
C LEU A 103 -11.62 -10.29 8.59
N PHE A 104 -12.46 -9.47 9.21
CA PHE A 104 -13.51 -8.70 8.54
C PHE A 104 -13.05 -7.25 8.41
N PHE A 105 -12.82 -6.81 7.17
CA PHE A 105 -12.54 -5.41 6.87
C PHE A 105 -13.82 -4.74 6.38
N LYS A 106 -14.30 -3.76 7.12
CA LYS A 106 -15.52 -3.03 6.81
C LYS A 106 -15.33 -1.52 6.95
N GLY A 107 -16.31 -0.78 6.44
CA GLY A 107 -16.37 0.65 6.59
C GLY A 107 -17.37 1.27 5.64
N ARG A 108 -17.25 2.58 5.49
CA ARG A 108 -18.09 3.39 4.61
C ARG A 108 -17.25 4.31 3.74
N VAL A 109 -17.64 4.46 2.48
CA VAL A 109 -17.08 5.48 1.60
C VAL A 109 -18.01 6.69 1.52
N THR A 110 -17.44 7.88 1.70
CA THR A 110 -18.14 9.16 1.72
C THR A 110 -17.42 10.20 0.85
N ASN A 111 -18.10 11.31 0.55
CA ASN A 111 -17.44 12.51 0.04
C ASN A 111 -16.85 13.36 1.19
N ALA A 112 -16.19 14.47 0.86
CA ALA A 112 -15.60 15.38 1.84
C ALA A 112 -16.63 16.04 2.78
N GLU A 113 -17.91 16.01 2.42
CA GLU A 113 -19.04 16.49 3.21
C GLU A 113 -19.70 15.40 4.07
N GLY A 114 -19.20 14.16 4.04
CA GLY A 114 -19.69 13.02 4.82
C GLY A 114 -20.91 12.32 4.23
N GLN A 115 -21.31 12.65 2.99
CA GLN A 115 -22.40 11.97 2.30
C GLN A 115 -21.92 10.64 1.74
N PRO A 116 -22.70 9.54 1.88
CA PRO A 116 -22.31 8.25 1.35
C PRO A 116 -22.19 8.25 -0.18
N ILE A 117 -21.27 7.43 -0.67
CA ILE A 117 -21.09 7.20 -2.11
C ILE A 117 -21.35 5.71 -2.40
N ALA A 118 -22.38 5.44 -3.19
CA ALA A 118 -22.72 4.09 -3.64
C ALA A 118 -21.85 3.66 -4.83
N GLY A 119 -21.64 2.35 -4.99
CA GLY A 119 -20.95 1.79 -6.15
C GLY A 119 -19.48 2.20 -6.27
N VAL A 120 -18.82 2.56 -5.17
CA VAL A 120 -17.38 2.82 -5.15
C VAL A 120 -16.66 1.49 -5.19
N GLU A 121 -15.73 1.32 -6.13
CA GLU A 121 -14.86 0.16 -6.20
C GLU A 121 -13.75 0.27 -5.16
N LEU A 122 -13.58 -0.79 -4.36
CA LEU A 122 -12.42 -1.04 -3.53
C LEU A 122 -11.63 -2.20 -4.14
N ASP A 123 -10.40 -1.94 -4.56
CA ASP A 123 -9.43 -2.92 -5.05
C ASP A 123 -8.39 -3.16 -3.95
N VAL A 124 -8.47 -4.32 -3.31
CA VAL A 124 -7.70 -4.66 -2.10
C VAL A 124 -6.70 -5.77 -2.41
N TRP A 125 -5.48 -5.63 -1.87
CA TRP A 125 -4.48 -6.69 -1.89
C TRP A 125 -3.65 -6.67 -0.60
N HIS A 126 -3.19 -7.85 -0.18
CA HIS A 126 -2.26 -7.98 0.94
C HIS A 126 -1.47 -9.29 0.87
N ALA A 127 -0.46 -9.41 1.73
CA ALA A 127 0.35 -10.61 1.86
C ALA A 127 -0.43 -11.76 2.52
N ASP A 128 -0.03 -13.00 2.28
CA ASP A 128 -0.51 -14.14 3.02
C ASP A 128 0.14 -14.26 4.42
N ALA A 129 -0.21 -15.29 5.18
CA ALA A 129 0.35 -15.52 6.53
C ALA A 129 1.87 -15.73 6.57
N PHE A 130 2.55 -15.87 5.43
CA PHE A 130 4.00 -15.96 5.33
C PHE A 130 4.63 -14.67 4.80
N GLY A 131 3.85 -13.60 4.65
CA GLY A 131 4.34 -12.32 4.14
C GLY A 131 4.53 -12.30 2.62
N LEU A 132 3.91 -13.24 1.88
CA LEU A 132 4.09 -13.37 0.44
C LEU A 132 2.84 -12.92 -0.34
N TYR A 133 3.08 -12.27 -1.48
CA TYR A 133 2.03 -11.78 -2.38
C TYR A 133 1.80 -12.72 -3.56
N SER A 134 0.54 -13.07 -3.84
CA SER A 134 0.15 -13.79 -5.06
C SER A 134 0.54 -13.03 -6.33
N ASN A 135 0.72 -13.76 -7.43
CA ASN A 135 1.16 -13.26 -8.74
C ASN A 135 2.57 -12.62 -8.75
N ILE A 136 3.20 -12.47 -7.58
CA ILE A 136 4.58 -11.98 -7.41
C ILE A 136 5.46 -13.14 -6.96
N HIS A 137 5.05 -13.83 -5.89
CA HIS A 137 5.80 -14.94 -5.31
C HIS A 137 5.28 -16.30 -5.84
N PRO A 138 6.17 -17.29 -5.99
CA PRO A 138 5.78 -18.61 -6.48
C PRO A 138 4.96 -19.39 -5.44
N ASN A 139 4.27 -20.43 -5.90
CA ASN A 139 3.51 -21.38 -5.07
C ASN A 139 2.31 -20.79 -4.31
N ILE A 140 1.78 -19.66 -4.77
CA ILE A 140 0.55 -19.06 -4.27
C ILE A 140 -0.48 -19.10 -5.41
N PRO A 141 -1.75 -19.46 -5.16
CA PRO A 141 -2.77 -19.42 -6.20
C PRO A 141 -2.88 -18.03 -6.85
N GLU A 142 -3.24 -18.02 -8.12
CA GLU A 142 -3.50 -16.78 -8.84
C GLU A 142 -4.57 -15.95 -8.12
N TRP A 143 -4.31 -14.66 -7.93
CA TRP A 143 -5.18 -13.70 -7.26
C TRP A 143 -5.49 -14.00 -5.78
N ASN A 144 -4.79 -14.93 -5.13
CA ASN A 144 -4.92 -15.17 -3.69
C ASN A 144 -4.77 -13.85 -2.92
N LEU A 145 -5.75 -13.50 -2.10
CA LEU A 145 -5.81 -12.28 -1.28
C LEU A 145 -5.75 -10.99 -2.11
N ARG A 146 -6.28 -11.03 -3.34
CA ARG A 146 -6.49 -9.87 -4.23
C ARG A 146 -7.93 -9.86 -4.75
N GLY A 147 -8.63 -8.74 -4.67
CA GLY A 147 -10.03 -8.71 -5.10
C GLY A 147 -10.63 -7.31 -5.15
N ARG A 148 -11.60 -7.14 -6.04
CA ARG A 148 -12.34 -5.91 -6.24
C ARG A 148 -13.79 -6.08 -5.81
N PHE A 149 -14.33 -5.13 -5.07
CA PHE A 149 -15.71 -5.16 -4.61
C PHE A 149 -16.27 -3.75 -4.46
N HIS A 150 -17.59 -3.62 -4.34
CA HIS A 150 -18.26 -2.33 -4.40
C HIS A 150 -19.02 -1.98 -3.12
N THR A 151 -19.11 -0.68 -2.81
CA THR A 151 -19.99 -0.18 -1.75
C THR A 151 -21.46 -0.35 -2.12
N ASP A 152 -22.29 -0.59 -1.10
CA ASP A 152 -23.75 -0.61 -1.22
C ASP A 152 -24.36 0.80 -1.42
N ASP A 153 -25.69 0.89 -1.54
CA ASP A 153 -26.44 2.14 -1.71
C ASP A 153 -26.25 3.15 -0.55
N SER A 154 -25.84 2.66 0.61
CA SER A 154 -25.53 3.46 1.80
C SER A 154 -24.04 3.78 1.94
N GLY A 155 -23.23 3.38 0.96
CA GLY A 155 -21.78 3.56 0.91
C GLY A 155 -21.00 2.57 1.75
N ASN A 156 -21.62 1.53 2.31
CA ASN A 156 -20.95 0.56 3.17
C ASN A 156 -20.28 -0.55 2.36
N PHE A 157 -19.23 -1.13 2.92
CA PHE A 157 -18.62 -2.36 2.43
C PHE A 157 -18.23 -3.26 3.61
N GLU A 158 -18.17 -4.57 3.37
CA GLU A 158 -17.52 -5.53 4.26
C GLU A 158 -16.93 -6.66 3.41
N VAL A 159 -15.65 -6.95 3.59
CA VAL A 159 -14.95 -8.08 2.95
C VAL A 159 -14.31 -8.96 4.00
N ARG A 160 -14.47 -10.28 3.82
CA ARG A 160 -13.82 -11.31 4.63
C ARG A 160 -12.48 -11.71 4.02
N THR A 161 -11.43 -11.70 4.83
CA THR A 161 -10.07 -12.10 4.45
C THR A 161 -9.29 -12.65 5.66
N ILE A 162 -7.96 -12.70 5.61
CA ILE A 162 -7.07 -12.99 6.74
C ILE A 162 -6.32 -11.73 7.20
N LEU A 163 -5.89 -11.71 8.46
CA LEU A 163 -4.99 -10.69 8.99
C LEU A 163 -3.55 -10.96 8.50
N PRO A 164 -2.94 -10.08 7.67
CA PRO A 164 -1.57 -10.28 7.23
C PRO A 164 -0.58 -9.98 8.37
N PRO A 165 0.58 -10.65 8.41
CA PRO A 165 1.66 -10.34 9.35
C PRO A 165 2.51 -9.16 8.85
N PRO A 166 3.41 -8.60 9.69
CA PRO A 166 4.54 -7.84 9.18
C PRO A 166 5.41 -8.75 8.31
N TYR A 167 6.07 -8.19 7.31
CA TYR A 167 6.92 -8.95 6.38
C TYR A 167 8.21 -8.21 6.05
N GLU A 168 9.25 -8.98 5.69
CA GLU A 168 10.48 -8.42 5.14
C GLU A 168 10.34 -8.19 3.64
N ILE A 169 10.84 -7.06 3.16
CA ILE A 169 11.08 -6.87 1.72
C ILE A 169 12.26 -7.76 1.26
N PRO A 170 12.44 -7.98 -0.06
CA PRO A 170 13.63 -8.65 -0.59
C PRO A 170 14.93 -8.06 -0.03
N LYS A 171 15.74 -8.89 0.63
CA LYS A 171 16.98 -8.49 1.33
C LYS A 171 18.27 -8.96 0.66
N ASP A 172 18.19 -9.97 -0.19
CA ASP A 172 19.35 -10.54 -0.87
C ASP A 172 19.72 -9.78 -2.15
N GLY A 173 18.89 -8.83 -2.57
CA GLY A 173 19.10 -8.01 -3.76
C GLY A 173 19.77 -6.66 -3.49
N PRO A 174 19.88 -5.83 -4.54
CA PRO A 174 20.50 -4.49 -4.47
C PRO A 174 19.89 -3.59 -3.41
N THR A 175 18.55 -3.60 -3.26
CA THR A 175 17.89 -2.76 -2.25
C THR A 175 18.28 -3.18 -0.83
N GLY A 176 18.28 -4.48 -0.57
CA GLY A 176 18.72 -5.04 0.70
C GLY A 176 20.19 -4.75 1.01
N THR A 177 21.06 -4.76 -0.01
CA THR A 177 22.48 -4.39 0.13
C THR A 177 22.64 -2.96 0.64
N VAL A 178 21.89 -2.00 0.10
CA VAL A 178 21.93 -0.60 0.56
C VAL A 178 21.40 -0.49 1.98
N LEU A 179 20.27 -1.12 2.29
CA LEU A 179 19.67 -1.07 3.63
C LEU A 179 20.59 -1.67 4.70
N ALA A 180 21.24 -2.79 4.40
CA ALA A 180 22.22 -3.41 5.28
C ALA A 180 23.42 -2.49 5.54
N ALA A 181 23.95 -1.84 4.50
CA ALA A 181 25.02 -0.86 4.63
C ALA A 181 24.63 0.35 5.49
N LEU A 182 23.34 0.73 5.50
CA LEU A 182 22.78 1.78 6.34
C LEU A 182 22.39 1.31 7.76
N GLY A 183 22.50 0.01 8.06
CA GLY A 183 22.06 -0.57 9.33
C GLY A 183 20.55 -0.53 9.53
N ARG A 184 19.76 -0.47 8.46
CA ARG A 184 18.29 -0.47 8.50
C ARG A 184 17.75 -1.90 8.44
N HIS A 185 16.63 -2.16 9.10
CA HIS A 185 15.91 -3.43 8.98
C HIS A 185 15.10 -3.50 7.68
N PHE A 186 14.59 -4.68 7.33
CA PHE A 186 13.84 -4.94 6.09
C PHE A 186 12.31 -5.01 6.29
N PHE A 187 11.84 -4.83 7.52
CA PHE A 187 10.43 -5.01 7.84
C PHE A 187 9.54 -3.85 7.40
N ARG A 188 8.38 -4.24 6.84
CA ARG A 188 7.17 -3.42 6.79
C ARG A 188 6.20 -3.91 7.88
N PRO A 189 5.48 -3.01 8.55
CA PRO A 189 4.40 -3.39 9.47
C PRO A 189 3.31 -4.17 8.73
N ALA A 190 2.47 -4.90 9.45
CA ALA A 190 1.28 -5.53 8.88
C ALA A 190 0.33 -4.48 8.29
N HIS A 191 -0.17 -4.69 7.05
CA HIS A 191 -1.06 -3.76 6.38
C HIS A 191 -1.97 -4.39 5.32
N LEU A 192 -3.06 -3.68 5.00
CA LEU A 192 -3.86 -3.88 3.80
C LEU A 192 -3.57 -2.77 2.80
N HIS A 193 -3.35 -3.09 1.53
CA HIS A 193 -3.40 -2.09 0.48
C HIS A 193 -4.82 -1.93 -0.06
N VAL A 194 -5.14 -0.73 -0.50
CA VAL A 194 -6.44 -0.43 -1.11
C VAL A 194 -6.31 0.66 -2.16
N LYS A 195 -6.97 0.46 -3.31
CA LYS A 195 -7.36 1.54 -4.22
C LYS A 195 -8.86 1.74 -4.13
N VAL A 196 -9.27 2.99 -3.93
CA VAL A 196 -10.68 3.39 -3.84
C VAL A 196 -11.01 4.25 -5.05
N CYS A 197 -11.91 3.77 -5.90
CA CYS A 197 -12.15 4.30 -7.24
C CYS A 197 -13.64 4.58 -7.48
N HIS A 198 -13.93 5.77 -8.00
CA HIS A 198 -15.25 6.14 -8.50
C HIS A 198 -15.10 7.12 -9.68
N PRO A 199 -15.94 7.05 -10.74
CA PRO A 199 -15.82 7.91 -11.92
C PRO A 199 -15.78 9.42 -11.61
N ASP A 200 -16.59 9.85 -10.65
CA ASP A 200 -16.76 11.27 -10.29
C ASP A 200 -15.75 11.80 -9.26
N TYR A 201 -14.93 10.91 -8.67
CA TYR A 201 -13.99 11.27 -7.61
C TYR A 201 -12.55 11.04 -8.05
N GLN A 202 -11.63 11.67 -7.32
CA GLN A 202 -10.20 11.38 -7.44
C GLN A 202 -9.96 9.99 -6.87
N ALA A 203 -9.24 9.15 -7.63
CA ALA A 203 -8.83 7.85 -7.13
C ALA A 203 -7.93 8.03 -5.91
N LEU A 204 -8.06 7.14 -4.93
CA LEU A 204 -7.24 7.10 -3.74
C LEU A 204 -6.45 5.80 -3.75
N THR A 205 -5.13 5.89 -3.64
CA THR A 205 -4.28 4.74 -3.29
C THR A 205 -3.84 4.92 -1.86
N SER A 206 -4.06 3.91 -1.02
CA SER A 206 -3.78 4.00 0.41
C SER A 206 -3.40 2.64 0.99
N GLN A 207 -2.99 2.66 2.25
CA GLN A 207 -2.67 1.48 3.05
C GLN A 207 -3.26 1.65 4.44
N LEU A 208 -3.75 0.56 5.03
CA LEU A 208 -4.22 0.54 6.40
C LEU A 208 -3.32 -0.33 7.25
N TYR A 209 -2.87 0.22 8.37
CA TYR A 209 -2.03 -0.43 9.36
C TYR A 209 -2.83 -0.72 10.63
N PHE A 210 -2.37 -1.67 11.44
CA PHE A 210 -3.10 -2.12 12.63
C PHE A 210 -2.51 -1.55 13.91
N SER A 211 -3.34 -0.95 14.77
CA SER A 211 -2.89 -0.40 16.05
C SER A 211 -2.24 -1.46 16.94
N GLY A 212 -1.14 -1.09 17.59
CA GLY A 212 -0.33 -2.00 18.42
C GLY A 212 0.55 -3.00 17.64
N GLY A 213 0.57 -2.93 16.30
CA GLY A 213 1.42 -3.77 15.46
C GLY A 213 2.92 -3.43 15.54
N GLU A 214 3.75 -4.40 15.16
CA GLU A 214 5.21 -4.21 15.08
C GLU A 214 5.60 -3.31 13.89
N TYR A 215 6.73 -2.61 14.01
CA TYR A 215 7.34 -1.77 12.95
C TYR A 215 6.53 -0.54 12.51
N LEU A 216 5.46 -0.15 13.23
CA LEU A 216 4.70 1.06 12.90
C LEU A 216 5.56 2.33 12.89
N ASP A 217 6.46 2.47 13.87
CA ASP A 217 7.34 3.63 14.00
C ASP A 217 8.64 3.52 13.21
N SER A 218 8.85 2.39 12.50
CA SER A 218 10.12 2.09 11.84
C SER A 218 9.98 1.47 10.45
N ASP A 219 8.79 1.52 9.82
CA ASP A 219 8.55 0.99 8.47
C ASP A 219 9.69 1.32 7.50
N VAL A 220 10.28 0.29 6.89
CA VAL A 220 11.40 0.46 5.96
C VAL A 220 11.04 1.35 4.76
N ALA A 221 9.77 1.40 4.37
CA ALA A 221 9.28 2.26 3.29
C ALA A 221 8.73 3.62 3.77
N SER A 222 8.77 3.89 5.08
CA SER A 222 8.32 5.16 5.68
C SER A 222 6.88 5.54 5.29
N ALA A 223 5.98 4.56 5.10
CA ALA A 223 4.64 4.79 4.58
C ALA A 223 3.56 4.94 5.66
N VAL A 224 3.88 4.64 6.92
CA VAL A 224 2.93 4.75 8.04
C VAL A 224 2.59 6.21 8.33
N ARG A 225 1.31 6.54 8.40
CA ARG A 225 0.80 7.85 8.83
C ARG A 225 -0.27 7.64 9.90
N GLY A 226 -0.36 8.53 10.88
CA GLY A 226 -1.29 8.37 12.00
C GLY A 226 -2.75 8.19 11.57
N GLY A 227 -3.20 8.89 10.53
CA GLY A 227 -4.56 8.74 9.97
C GLY A 227 -4.81 7.45 9.18
N LEU A 228 -3.81 6.57 9.07
CA LEU A 228 -3.86 5.27 8.39
C LEU A 228 -3.69 4.09 9.35
N ILE A 229 -3.51 4.35 10.65
CA ILE A 229 -3.48 3.33 11.68
C ILE A 229 -4.91 3.16 12.18
N ALA A 230 -5.46 1.97 12.00
CA ALA A 230 -6.82 1.62 12.34
C ALA A 230 -6.85 0.61 13.49
N ASP A 231 -7.90 0.70 14.32
CA ASP A 231 -8.07 -0.21 15.44
C ASP A 231 -8.48 -1.61 14.97
N LEU A 232 -7.79 -2.60 15.51
CA LEU A 232 -8.03 -4.00 15.23
C LEU A 232 -8.68 -4.65 16.46
N ILE A 233 -9.97 -4.99 16.35
CA ILE A 233 -10.75 -5.53 17.46
C ILE A 233 -10.81 -7.04 17.34
N LYS A 234 -10.37 -7.76 18.37
CA LYS A 234 -10.50 -9.22 18.44
C LYS A 234 -11.83 -9.62 19.07
N HIS A 235 -12.56 -10.52 18.43
CA HIS A 235 -13.79 -11.12 18.92
C HIS A 235 -13.59 -12.61 19.20
N GLU A 236 -13.72 -13.00 20.46
CA GLU A 236 -13.48 -14.38 20.92
C GLU A 236 -14.67 -14.98 21.70
N ALA A 237 -15.61 -14.14 22.14
CA ALA A 237 -16.80 -14.58 22.87
C ALA A 237 -17.74 -15.40 21.96
N ASP A 238 -18.29 -16.50 22.49
CA ASP A 238 -19.19 -17.39 21.73
C ASP A 238 -20.42 -16.66 21.16
N SER A 239 -20.93 -15.67 21.89
CA SER A 239 -22.06 -14.84 21.45
C SER A 239 -21.74 -13.97 20.23
N GLU A 240 -20.48 -13.56 20.04
CA GLU A 240 -20.04 -12.76 18.90
C GLU A 240 -19.73 -13.65 17.70
N LYS A 241 -18.97 -14.74 17.92
CA LYS A 241 -18.67 -15.74 16.88
C LYS A 241 -19.94 -16.33 16.30
N SER A 242 -20.94 -16.63 17.13
CA SER A 242 -22.24 -17.15 16.68
C SER A 242 -23.01 -16.18 15.77
N LYS A 243 -22.89 -14.86 15.96
CA LYS A 243 -23.53 -13.87 15.06
C LYS A 243 -23.02 -13.96 13.61
N ARG A 244 -21.78 -14.40 13.43
CA ARG A 244 -21.13 -14.59 12.13
C ARG A 244 -21.06 -16.07 11.70
N ASN A 245 -21.73 -16.98 12.43
CA ASN A 245 -21.66 -18.43 12.23
C ASN A 245 -20.22 -19.00 12.26
N LEU A 246 -19.39 -18.49 13.15
CA LEU A 246 -18.00 -18.90 13.32
C LEU A 246 -17.81 -19.73 14.59
N SER A 247 -16.86 -20.65 14.54
CA SER A 247 -16.39 -21.42 15.70
C SER A 247 -15.05 -20.91 16.26
N ALA A 248 -14.25 -20.24 15.43
CA ALA A 248 -12.96 -19.65 15.78
C ALA A 248 -13.07 -18.13 16.03
N PRO A 249 -12.15 -17.54 16.82
CA PRO A 249 -12.03 -16.09 16.95
C PRO A 249 -11.80 -15.41 15.59
N TYR A 250 -12.16 -14.13 15.53
CA TYR A 250 -11.91 -13.30 14.35
C TYR A 250 -11.52 -11.89 14.77
N PHE A 251 -10.92 -11.16 13.84
CA PHE A 251 -10.62 -9.75 13.96
C PHE A 251 -11.56 -8.91 13.11
N GLU A 252 -11.87 -7.71 13.57
CA GLU A 252 -12.63 -6.70 12.86
C GLU A 252 -11.79 -5.44 12.72
N LEU A 253 -11.69 -4.95 11.48
CA LEU A 253 -11.07 -3.69 11.11
C LEU A 253 -12.16 -2.79 10.54
N THR A 254 -12.34 -1.60 11.15
CA THR A 254 -13.26 -0.59 10.62
C THR A 254 -12.46 0.63 10.16
N TYR A 255 -12.61 1.01 8.89
CA TYR A 255 -12.02 2.24 8.36
C TYR A 255 -12.91 2.87 7.30
N ASP A 256 -13.24 4.15 7.48
CA ASP A 256 -14.05 4.92 6.55
C ASP A 256 -13.16 5.72 5.59
N PHE A 257 -13.50 5.70 4.31
CA PHE A 257 -12.82 6.49 3.30
C PHE A 257 -13.61 7.75 2.94
N ALA A 258 -12.92 8.87 2.83
CA ALA A 258 -13.46 10.11 2.29
C ALA A 258 -12.79 10.43 0.96
N LEU A 259 -13.58 10.54 -0.12
CA LEU A 259 -13.11 10.86 -1.45
C LEU A 259 -13.32 12.35 -1.77
N THR A 260 -12.37 12.92 -2.53
CA THR A 260 -12.48 14.28 -3.03
C THR A 260 -13.03 14.27 -4.47
N PRO A 261 -14.00 15.13 -4.82
CA PRO A 261 -14.51 15.22 -6.18
C PRO A 261 -13.39 15.44 -7.20
N ARG A 262 -13.52 14.83 -8.37
CA ARG A 262 -12.61 15.08 -9.48
C ARG A 262 -12.84 16.51 -9.96
N LYS A 263 -11.81 17.36 -9.91
CA LYS A 263 -11.90 18.68 -10.55
C LYS A 263 -12.08 18.43 -12.05
N LEU A 264 -13.20 18.90 -12.61
CA LEU A 264 -13.37 18.94 -14.06
C LEU A 264 -12.22 19.78 -14.62
N SER A 265 -11.40 19.18 -15.49
CA SER A 265 -10.41 19.93 -16.26
C SER A 265 -11.19 20.93 -17.12
N THR A 266 -11.13 22.20 -16.75
CA THR A 266 -11.46 23.28 -17.67
C THR A 266 -10.38 23.24 -18.75
N LYS A 267 -10.74 22.72 -19.93
CA LYS A 267 -9.92 22.81 -21.14
C LYS A 267 -9.61 24.26 -21.49
#